data_AF-A0A659PHN9-F1
#
_entry.id   AF-A0A659PHN9-F1
#
_cell.length_a   1.000
_cell.length_b   1.000
_cell.length_c   1.000
_cell.angle_alpha   90.00
_cell.angle_beta   90.00
_cell.angle_gamma   90.00
#
_symmetry.space_group_name_H-M   'P 1'
#
loop_
_entity.id
_entity.type
_entity.pdbx_description
1 polymer ?
#
loop_
_entity_poly.entity_id
_entity_poly.type
_entity_poly.pdbx_seq_one_letter_code
_entity_poly.pdbx_strand_id
1 'polypeptide(L)'
;ALASKALFPQLTHLGLMNSEAQDGIARRVLESNILPQLNVLELSCGTLTNNGAEALLEHKDRIAHLETLDLHHHYLTPEMQEKLKAALPITLNLSEALEPDYYDGDIYMNAMYTE
;
A
#
# COMPACT_ATOMS: atom_id res chain seq x y z
N ALA A 1 -18.54 1.88 -0.20
CA ALA A 1 -17.37 2.30 0.60
C ALA A 1 -16.58 1.05 0.97
N LEU A 2 -15.25 1.06 0.88
CA LEU A 2 -14.38 -0.11 1.15
C LEU A 2 -14.47 -0.55 2.61
N ALA A 3 -14.30 0.40 3.53
CA ALA A 3 -14.59 0.33 4.96
C ALA A 3 -15.06 1.73 5.41
N SER A 4 -15.82 1.84 6.50
CA SER A 4 -16.25 3.15 7.00
C SER A 4 -16.21 3.23 8.51
N LYS A 5 -15.92 4.44 9.02
CA LYS A 5 -15.91 4.74 10.46
C LYS A 5 -17.22 4.39 11.17
N ALA A 6 -18.35 4.54 10.51
CA ALA A 6 -19.66 4.20 11.08
C ALA A 6 -19.82 2.70 11.37
N LEU A 7 -19.25 1.86 10.51
CA LEU A 7 -19.28 0.40 10.69
C LEU A 7 -18.19 -0.07 11.66
N PHE A 8 -17.04 0.63 11.70
CA PHE A 8 -15.88 0.23 12.47
C PHE A 8 -15.29 1.39 13.29
N PRO A 9 -16.01 1.88 14.32
CA PRO A 9 -15.64 3.10 15.04
C PRO A 9 -14.35 2.99 15.86
N GLN A 10 -13.87 1.78 16.13
CA GLN A 10 -12.69 1.48 16.96
C GLN A 10 -11.55 0.83 16.17
N LEU A 11 -11.66 0.72 14.84
CA LEU A 11 -10.64 0.09 14.01
C LEU A 11 -9.42 0.99 13.89
N THR A 12 -8.28 0.53 14.37
CA THR A 12 -7.00 1.25 14.29
C THR A 12 -5.99 0.53 13.39
N HIS A 13 -6.25 -0.72 13.03
CA HIS A 13 -5.38 -1.53 12.17
C HIS A 13 -6.22 -2.07 11.03
N LEU A 14 -5.81 -1.82 9.79
CA LEU A 14 -6.51 -2.28 8.59
C LEU A 14 -5.51 -2.89 7.61
N GLY A 15 -5.65 -4.19 7.36
CA GLY A 15 -4.95 -4.89 6.30
C GLY A 15 -5.86 -5.12 5.09
N LEU A 16 -5.38 -4.69 3.92
CA LEU A 16 -6.01 -4.89 2.61
C LEU A 16 -4.95 -5.45 1.67
N MET A 17 -4.56 -6.70 1.93
CA MET A 17 -3.38 -7.35 1.39
C MET A 17 -3.75 -8.35 0.29
N ASN A 18 -2.73 -8.90 -0.37
CA ASN A 18 -2.86 -10.04 -1.27
C ASN A 18 -3.86 -9.84 -2.42
N SER A 19 -3.69 -8.74 -3.17
CA SER A 19 -4.52 -8.43 -4.33
C SER A 19 -3.73 -8.13 -5.60
N GLU A 20 -4.24 -8.61 -6.73
CA GLU A 20 -3.82 -8.19 -8.08
C GLU A 20 -4.28 -6.77 -8.44
N ALA A 21 -5.18 -6.17 -7.65
CA ALA A 21 -5.68 -4.81 -7.86
C ALA A 21 -5.13 -3.81 -6.81
N GLN A 22 -3.92 -4.06 -6.31
CA GLN A 22 -3.39 -3.38 -5.12
C GLN A 22 -3.28 -1.85 -5.29
N ASP A 23 -2.91 -1.37 -6.48
CA ASP A 23 -2.88 0.07 -6.80
C ASP A 23 -4.26 0.73 -6.67
N GLY A 24 -5.32 0.03 -7.07
CA GLY A 24 -6.70 0.52 -6.96
C GLY A 24 -7.18 0.53 -5.52
N ILE A 25 -6.77 -0.46 -4.72
CA ILE A 25 -7.05 -0.54 -3.29
C ILE A 25 -6.36 0.60 -2.55
N ALA A 26 -5.07 0.83 -2.83
CA ALA A 26 -4.30 1.94 -2.25
C ALA A 26 -5.02 3.29 -2.44
N ARG A 27 -5.47 3.59 -3.67
CA ARG A 27 -6.25 4.82 -3.94
C ARG A 27 -7.56 4.89 -3.15
N ARG A 28 -8.32 3.79 -3.11
CA ARG A 28 -9.62 3.76 -2.43
C ARG A 28 -9.51 3.90 -0.92
N VAL A 29 -8.49 3.32 -0.29
CA VAL A 29 -8.30 3.48 1.16
C VAL A 29 -7.87 4.90 1.49
N LEU A 30 -7.05 5.53 0.64
CA LEU A 30 -6.69 6.93 0.78
C LEU A 30 -7.94 7.81 0.78
N GLU A 31 -8.91 7.59 -0.08
CA GLU A 31 -10.17 8.35 -0.12
C GLU A 31 -11.15 8.04 1.05
N SER A 32 -10.86 7.01 1.85
CA SER A 32 -11.79 6.54 2.88
C SER A 32 -11.80 7.42 4.13
N ASN A 33 -12.97 7.54 4.75
CA ASN A 33 -13.15 8.20 6.04
C ASN A 33 -12.69 7.35 7.24
N ILE A 34 -12.26 6.09 7.00
CA ILE A 34 -11.64 5.25 8.03
C ILE A 34 -10.17 5.64 8.26
N LEU A 35 -9.49 6.22 7.25
CA LEU A 35 -8.06 6.49 7.31
C LEU A 35 -7.62 7.33 8.53
N PRO A 36 -8.33 8.41 8.92
CA PRO A 36 -7.87 9.27 10.01
C PRO A 36 -7.85 8.65 11.41
N GLN A 37 -8.42 7.45 11.59
CA GLN A 37 -8.40 6.73 12.88
C GLN A 37 -7.45 5.53 12.88
N LEU A 38 -6.81 5.22 11.75
CA LEU A 38 -5.85 4.13 11.67
C LEU A 38 -4.51 4.57 12.27
N ASN A 39 -3.86 3.63 12.95
CA ASN A 39 -2.46 3.67 13.34
C ASN A 39 -1.63 2.80 12.38
N VAL A 40 -2.20 1.70 11.89
CA VAL A 40 -1.52 0.78 10.97
C VAL A 40 -2.37 0.56 9.72
N LEU A 41 -1.73 0.69 8.56
CA LEU A 41 -2.30 0.34 7.27
C LEU A 41 -1.37 -0.64 6.56
N GLU A 42 -1.90 -1.80 6.17
CA GLU A 42 -1.15 -2.83 5.44
C GLU A 42 -1.72 -2.96 4.04
N LEU A 43 -0.85 -2.79 3.04
CA LEU A 43 -1.14 -2.90 1.60
C LEU A 43 -0.16 -3.88 0.92
N SER A 44 0.37 -4.82 1.70
CA SER A 44 1.39 -5.79 1.34
C SER A 44 0.85 -7.01 0.59
N CYS A 45 1.75 -7.92 0.21
CA CYS A 45 1.45 -9.21 -0.42
C CYS A 45 0.74 -9.12 -1.78
N GLY A 46 0.55 -7.91 -2.31
CA GLY A 46 -0.16 -7.66 -3.54
C GLY A 46 0.76 -7.23 -4.68
N THR A 47 0.14 -6.70 -5.72
CA THR A 47 0.82 -6.21 -6.93
C THR A 47 0.99 -4.69 -6.91
N LEU A 48 1.38 -4.12 -5.77
CA LEU A 48 1.54 -2.67 -5.64
C LEU A 48 2.69 -2.18 -6.54
N THR A 49 2.39 -1.25 -7.43
CA THR A 49 3.37 -0.67 -8.36
C THR A 49 3.63 0.80 -8.04
N ASN A 50 4.56 1.41 -8.79
CA ASN A 50 4.84 2.84 -8.71
C ASN A 50 3.54 3.69 -8.84
N ASN A 51 2.54 3.25 -9.61
CA ASN A 51 1.29 3.99 -9.78
C ASN A 51 0.46 4.07 -8.47
N GLY A 52 0.45 3.00 -7.67
CA GLY A 52 -0.16 3.01 -6.34
C GLY A 52 0.65 3.84 -5.34
N ALA A 53 1.99 3.76 -5.42
CA ALA A 53 2.88 4.56 -4.57
C ALA A 53 2.83 6.06 -4.85
N GLU A 54 2.62 6.47 -6.10
CA GLU A 54 2.38 7.88 -6.44
C GLU A 54 1.16 8.42 -5.71
N ALA A 55 0.06 7.66 -5.65
CA ALA A 55 -1.11 8.07 -4.90
C ALA A 55 -0.82 8.23 -3.39
N LEU A 56 0.03 7.36 -2.81
CA LEU A 56 0.49 7.50 -1.42
C LEU A 56 1.27 8.81 -1.22
N LEU A 57 2.15 9.17 -2.16
CA LEU A 57 2.91 10.43 -2.12
C LEU A 57 2.02 11.67 -2.27
N GLU A 58 1.05 11.63 -3.18
CA GLU A 58 0.05 12.69 -3.38
C GLU A 58 -0.79 12.95 -2.11
N HIS A 59 -1.06 11.88 -1.34
CA HIS A 59 -1.84 11.93 -0.11
C HIS A 59 -0.99 11.85 1.16
N LYS A 60 0.32 12.11 1.08
CA LYS A 60 1.26 11.93 2.20
C LYS A 60 0.81 12.59 3.51
N ASP A 61 0.20 13.77 3.43
CA ASP A 61 -0.26 14.52 4.61
C ASP A 61 -1.41 13.80 5.34
N ARG A 62 -2.16 12.95 4.64
CA ARG A 62 -3.27 12.16 5.19
C ARG A 62 -2.83 10.82 5.78
N ILE A 63 -1.58 10.41 5.56
CA ILE A 63 -1.01 9.16 6.08
C ILE A 63 0.18 9.41 7.00
N ALA A 64 0.65 10.65 7.12
CA ALA A 64 1.75 11.03 8.01
C ALA A 64 1.46 10.81 9.50
N HIS A 65 0.20 10.59 9.88
CA HIS A 65 -0.18 10.26 11.27
C HIS A 65 -0.11 8.76 11.59
N LEU A 66 0.05 7.90 10.59
CA LEU A 66 0.17 6.45 10.81
C LEU A 66 1.43 6.16 11.62
N GLU A 67 1.35 5.17 12.49
CA GLU A 67 2.53 4.59 13.15
C GLU A 67 3.30 3.71 12.15
N THR A 68 2.56 2.91 11.36
CA THR A 68 3.12 1.98 10.38
C THR A 68 2.33 1.98 9.07
N LEU A 69 3.06 2.03 7.96
CA LEU A 69 2.58 1.66 6.63
C LEU A 69 3.37 0.43 6.16
N ASP A 70 2.68 -0.70 6.02
CA ASP A 70 3.29 -1.93 5.55
C ASP A 70 3.02 -2.15 4.06
N LEU A 71 4.09 -2.14 3.26
CA LEU A 71 4.07 -2.40 1.83
C LEU A 71 4.97 -3.59 1.46
N HIS A 72 5.30 -4.52 2.36
CA HIS A 72 6.16 -5.64 1.98
C HIS A 72 5.56 -6.48 0.84
N HIS A 73 6.41 -7.16 0.08
CA HIS A 73 6.01 -7.93 -1.10
C HIS A 73 5.29 -7.05 -2.13
N HIS A 74 6.07 -6.26 -2.87
CA HIS A 74 5.60 -5.22 -3.78
C HIS A 74 6.48 -5.09 -5.04
N TYR A 75 6.02 -4.37 -6.06
CA TYR A 75 6.69 -4.16 -7.35
C TYR A 75 7.13 -2.70 -7.56
N LEU A 76 7.60 -2.06 -6.49
CA LEU A 76 8.08 -0.68 -6.48
C LEU A 76 9.55 -0.65 -6.88
N THR A 77 9.85 0.23 -7.82
CA THR A 77 11.23 0.52 -8.21
C THR A 77 12.06 1.05 -7.03
N PRO A 78 13.39 0.83 -7.01
CA PRO A 78 14.26 1.40 -5.98
C PRO A 78 14.12 2.92 -5.85
N GLU A 79 13.96 3.64 -6.96
CA GLU A 79 13.74 5.10 -6.95
C GLU A 79 12.46 5.48 -6.20
N MET A 80 11.36 4.76 -6.43
CA MET A 80 10.09 5.01 -5.76
C MET A 80 10.18 4.71 -4.26
N GLN A 81 10.88 3.63 -3.88
CA GLN A 81 11.12 3.30 -2.47
C GLN A 81 11.85 4.43 -1.74
N GLU A 82 12.89 5.00 -2.35
CA GLU A 82 13.61 6.14 -1.76
C GLU A 82 12.74 7.39 -1.67
N LYS A 83 11.89 7.67 -2.67
CA LYS A 83 10.91 8.77 -2.60
C LYS A 83 9.95 8.61 -1.43
N LEU A 84 9.41 7.40 -1.20
CA LEU A 84 8.52 7.12 -0.08
C LEU A 84 9.23 7.31 1.26
N LYS A 85 10.43 6.75 1.42
CA LYS A 85 11.24 6.92 2.65
C LYS A 85 11.55 8.38 2.95
N ALA A 86 11.85 9.18 1.92
CA ALA A 86 12.15 10.60 2.09
C ALA A 86 10.89 11.44 2.41
N ALA A 87 9.73 11.04 1.90
CA ALA A 87 8.50 11.81 2.01
C ALA A 87 7.68 11.50 3.27
N LEU A 88 7.77 10.28 3.81
CA LEU A 88 6.90 9.78 4.87
C LEU A 88 7.65 9.66 6.20
N PRO A 89 7.29 10.42 7.24
CA PRO A 89 7.96 10.39 8.55
C PRO A 89 7.42 9.28 9.46
N ILE A 90 7.10 8.10 8.92
CA ILE A 90 6.43 6.99 9.61
C ILE A 90 7.25 5.70 9.49
N THR A 91 6.91 4.67 10.27
CA THR A 91 7.51 3.34 10.07
C THR A 91 7.01 2.79 8.74
N LEU A 92 7.93 2.59 7.79
CA LEU A 92 7.61 2.13 6.45
C LEU A 92 8.28 0.77 6.21
N ASN A 93 7.47 -0.27 6.01
CA ASN A 93 7.97 -1.57 5.60
C ASN A 93 7.98 -1.68 4.07
N LEU A 94 9.18 -1.81 3.50
CA LEU A 94 9.44 -2.01 2.07
C LEU A 94 10.31 -3.25 1.86
N SER A 95 10.19 -4.27 2.72
CA SER A 95 10.89 -5.54 2.46
C SER A 95 10.29 -6.27 1.26
N GLU A 96 11.03 -7.23 0.70
CA GLU A 96 10.56 -8.12 -0.36
C GLU A 96 10.09 -7.37 -1.62
N ALA A 97 10.90 -6.42 -2.10
CA ALA A 97 10.70 -5.86 -3.42
C ALA A 97 10.89 -6.94 -4.50
N LEU A 98 9.97 -6.99 -5.46
CA LEU A 98 9.92 -7.95 -6.55
C LEU A 98 10.11 -7.25 -7.90
N GLU A 99 10.62 -7.99 -8.86
CA GLU A 99 10.65 -7.59 -10.26
C GLU A 99 9.51 -8.29 -11.01
N PRO A 100 8.77 -7.60 -11.89
CA PRO A 100 7.79 -8.24 -12.74
C PRO A 100 8.44 -9.29 -13.65
N ASP A 101 7.76 -10.41 -13.86
CA ASP A 101 8.19 -11.43 -14.80
C ASP A 101 7.76 -11.06 -16.23
N TYR A 102 8.61 -11.35 -17.21
CA TYR A 102 8.32 -11.11 -18.62
C TYR A 102 8.29 -12.44 -19.35
N TYR A 103 7.13 -12.80 -19.90
CA TYR A 103 6.95 -14.05 -20.64
C TYR A 103 6.07 -13.81 -21.85
N ASP A 104 6.56 -14.22 -23.03
CA ASP A 104 5.85 -14.07 -24.32
C ASP A 104 5.38 -12.64 -24.65
N GLY A 105 6.11 -11.63 -24.17
CA GLY A 105 5.78 -10.21 -24.39
C GLY A 105 4.78 -9.63 -23.39
N ASP A 106 4.24 -10.45 -22.48
CA ASP A 106 3.37 -10.03 -21.40
C ASP A 106 4.15 -9.85 -20.09
N ILE A 107 3.63 -8.96 -19.24
CA ILE A 107 4.17 -8.67 -17.91
C ILE A 107 3.30 -9.37 -16.88
N TYR A 108 3.92 -10.18 -16.02
CA TYR A 108 3.27 -10.91 -14.95
C TYR A 108 3.74 -10.38 -13.59
N MET A 109 2.76 -10.05 -12.74
CA MET A 109 2.97 -9.72 -11.33
C MET A 109 2.02 -10.59 -10.53
N ASN A 110 2.55 -11.22 -9.49
CA ASN A 110 1.80 -12.15 -8.68
C ASN A 110 1.60 -11.57 -7.29
N ALA A 111 0.37 -11.64 -6.79
CA ALA A 111 0.15 -11.53 -5.37
C ALA A 111 0.75 -12.77 -4.67
N MET A 112 1.07 -12.65 -3.38
CA MET A 112 1.76 -13.69 -2.63
C MET A 112 0.92 -14.98 -2.59
N TYR A 113 1.51 -16.10 -3.02
CA TYR A 113 0.80 -17.38 -3.06
C TYR A 113 0.62 -18.03 -1.67
N THR A 114 1.52 -17.75 -0.73
CA THR A 114 1.49 -18.28 0.65
C THR A 114 2.07 -17.23 1.61
N GLU A 115 1.30 -16.84 2.63
CA GLU A 115 1.76 -16.07 3.80
C GLU A 115 2.34 -16.96 4.91
#